data_AF-A0A3A1WGC0-F1
#
_entry.id   AF-A0A3A1WGC0-F1
#
_cell.length_a   1.000
_cell.length_b   1.000
_cell.length_c   1.000
_cell.angle_alpha   90.00
_cell.angle_beta   90.00
_cell.angle_gamma   90.00
#
_symmetry.space_group_name_H-M   'P 1'
#
loop_
_entity.id
_entity.type
_entity.pdbx_description
1 polymer ?
#
loop_
_entity_poly.entity_id
_entity_poly.type
_entity_poly.pdbx_seq_one_letter_code
_entity_poly.pdbx_strand_id
1 'polypeptide(L)'
;MTAAAASKLDTEKLRKAHRLMTGGATDGERSAATEGARRLARAAGMTLEDALSSLDSRPAPPRPKTLFEEMQDAFEAASPGHKAERAAWDAERQQKREKLRREALDEFGSEDAIWAETASERALRKALEPLADWGTIANTGRRYIKGYAGWTVGPPPQQLMEALVKACPFPADVVGLWREYRAWDRLYEIREAFEQHHSQAEHVQARVAALEHMLDTLSDWTPEGFAARLEWLKFRTETDRSHDVDDDLAMIATMQRDFAMLRAMFMSKGAQAGASPEAVQTGHRTTAEKRADVLSILDTHPDLSDREIARRVGVSPSTVGTLRRKAS
;
A
#
# COMPACT_ATOMS: atom_id res chain seq x y z
N MET A 1 -32.20 -25.96 6.23
CA MET A 1 -31.75 -27.38 6.17
C MET A 1 -30.42 -27.43 5.45
N THR A 2 -29.39 -27.97 6.09
CA THR A 2 -28.04 -28.02 5.54
C THR A 2 -27.97 -29.06 4.41
N ALA A 3 -27.40 -28.68 3.27
CA ALA A 3 -27.29 -29.53 2.07
C ALA A 3 -26.55 -30.86 2.31
N ALA A 4 -25.88 -31.02 3.46
CA ALA A 4 -25.15 -32.22 3.84
C ALA A 4 -26.05 -33.43 4.22
N ALA A 5 -27.28 -33.22 4.69
CA ALA A 5 -28.16 -34.32 5.12
C ALA A 5 -28.76 -35.10 3.93
N ALA A 6 -29.06 -34.41 2.83
CA ALA A 6 -29.58 -35.01 1.61
C ALA A 6 -28.58 -35.96 0.92
N SER A 7 -27.27 -35.80 1.15
CA SER A 7 -26.21 -36.62 0.53
C SER A 7 -26.15 -38.07 1.02
N LYS A 8 -26.83 -38.44 2.12
CA LYS A 8 -26.78 -39.80 2.71
C LYS A 8 -28.05 -40.63 2.50
N LEU A 9 -29.12 -40.04 1.95
CA LEU A 9 -30.38 -40.74 1.72
C LEU A 9 -30.33 -41.54 0.41
N ASP A 10 -30.43 -42.86 0.50
CA ASP A 10 -30.55 -43.74 -0.67
C ASP A 10 -31.97 -43.60 -1.27
N THR A 11 -32.13 -42.62 -2.15
CA THR A 11 -33.43 -42.23 -2.71
C THR A 11 -34.07 -43.32 -3.57
N GLU A 12 -33.28 -44.20 -4.20
CA GLU A 12 -33.82 -45.32 -4.98
C GLU A 12 -34.42 -46.40 -4.09
N LYS A 13 -33.72 -46.78 -3.02
CA LYS A 13 -34.27 -47.72 -2.02
C LYS A 13 -35.50 -47.14 -1.33
N LEU A 14 -35.50 -45.84 -1.05
CA LEU A 14 -36.66 -45.17 -0.46
C LEU A 14 -37.86 -45.14 -1.41
N ARG A 15 -37.67 -44.83 -2.71
CA ARG A 15 -38.75 -44.92 -3.71
C ARG A 15 -39.33 -46.33 -3.81
N LYS A 16 -38.47 -47.36 -3.80
CA LYS A 16 -38.91 -48.75 -3.85
C LYS A 16 -39.71 -49.13 -2.60
N ALA A 17 -39.24 -48.73 -1.42
CA ALA A 17 -39.95 -48.95 -0.17
C ALA A 17 -41.32 -48.22 -0.18
N HIS A 18 -41.36 -46.97 -0.63
CA HIS A 18 -42.60 -46.19 -0.72
C HIS A 18 -43.66 -46.86 -1.62
N ARG A 19 -43.26 -47.38 -2.80
CA ARG A 19 -44.19 -48.12 -3.68
C ARG A 19 -44.77 -49.36 -3.00
N LEU A 20 -43.98 -50.08 -2.20
CA LEU A 20 -44.43 -51.26 -1.46
C LEU A 20 -45.28 -50.90 -0.24
N MET A 21 -45.04 -49.74 0.38
CA MET A 21 -45.90 -49.21 1.44
C MET A 21 -47.30 -48.89 0.93
N THR A 22 -47.40 -48.26 -0.24
CA THR A 22 -48.69 -47.83 -0.82
C THR A 22 -49.38 -48.92 -1.64
N GLY A 23 -48.63 -49.87 -2.19
CA GLY A 23 -49.11 -50.85 -3.18
C GLY A 23 -48.79 -52.32 -2.88
N GLY A 24 -48.25 -52.65 -1.70
CA GLY A 24 -47.97 -54.03 -1.31
C GLY A 24 -49.25 -54.87 -1.23
N ALA A 25 -49.16 -56.15 -1.61
CA ALA A 25 -50.32 -57.03 -1.78
C ALA A 25 -50.89 -57.52 -0.43
N THR A 26 -50.09 -57.50 0.62
CA THR A 26 -50.47 -57.95 1.97
C THR A 26 -50.14 -56.91 3.04
N ASP A 27 -50.85 -56.95 4.18
CA ASP A 27 -50.57 -56.06 5.31
C ASP A 27 -49.17 -56.26 5.90
N GLY A 28 -48.66 -57.50 5.87
CA GLY A 28 -47.31 -57.82 6.30
C GLY A 28 -46.24 -57.17 5.41
N GLU A 29 -46.47 -57.16 4.09
CA GLU A 29 -45.57 -56.53 3.12
C GLU A 29 -45.54 -55.01 3.28
N ARG A 30 -46.72 -54.37 3.44
CA ARG A 30 -46.81 -52.92 3.70
C ARG A 30 -46.13 -52.52 5.00
N SER A 31 -46.29 -53.32 6.05
CA SER A 31 -45.67 -53.08 7.36
C SER A 31 -44.13 -53.22 7.29
N ALA A 32 -43.63 -54.26 6.62
CA ALA A 32 -42.19 -54.47 6.43
C ALA A 32 -41.55 -53.36 5.57
N ALA A 33 -42.25 -52.90 4.53
CA ALA A 33 -41.82 -51.78 3.71
C ALA A 33 -41.79 -50.45 4.49
N THR A 34 -42.77 -50.22 5.36
CA THR A 34 -42.84 -49.03 6.24
C THR A 34 -41.66 -49.00 7.20
N GLU A 35 -41.36 -50.12 7.86
CA GLU A 35 -40.19 -50.22 8.75
C GLU A 35 -38.86 -50.10 7.98
N GLY A 36 -38.80 -50.63 6.75
CA GLY A 36 -37.68 -50.44 5.84
C GLY A 36 -37.43 -48.96 5.50
N ALA A 37 -38.47 -48.23 5.14
CA ALA A 37 -38.38 -46.80 4.84
C ALA A 37 -37.98 -45.96 6.07
N ARG A 38 -38.50 -46.30 7.26
CA ARG A 38 -38.10 -45.65 8.54
C ARG A 38 -36.63 -45.83 8.85
N ARG A 39 -36.06 -47.02 8.62
CA ARG A 39 -34.62 -47.25 8.81
C ARG A 39 -33.76 -46.42 7.87
N LEU A 40 -34.17 -46.31 6.60
CA LEU A 40 -33.47 -45.48 5.60
C LEU A 40 -33.51 -43.99 5.99
N ALA A 41 -34.67 -43.48 6.41
CA ALA A 41 -34.81 -42.11 6.88
C ALA A 41 -33.94 -41.82 8.11
N ARG A 42 -33.98 -42.70 9.13
CA ARG A 42 -33.17 -42.56 10.35
C ARG A 42 -31.67 -42.60 10.07
N ALA A 43 -31.21 -43.45 9.16
CA ALA A 43 -29.80 -43.50 8.76
C ALA A 43 -29.32 -42.19 8.13
N ALA A 44 -30.22 -41.44 7.48
CA ALA A 44 -29.96 -40.11 6.96
C ALA A 44 -30.23 -38.97 7.96
N GLY A 45 -30.61 -39.29 9.22
CA GLY A 45 -30.95 -38.29 10.24
C GLY A 45 -32.29 -37.59 10.01
N MET A 46 -33.20 -38.20 9.25
CA MET A 46 -34.49 -37.63 8.86
C MET A 46 -35.66 -38.39 9.50
N THR A 47 -36.80 -37.72 9.62
CA THR A 47 -38.07 -38.42 9.85
C THR A 47 -38.53 -39.10 8.56
N LEU A 48 -39.43 -40.09 8.67
CA LEU A 48 -39.99 -40.75 7.49
C LEU A 48 -40.74 -39.74 6.59
N GLU A 49 -41.44 -38.79 7.19
CA GLU A 49 -42.21 -37.77 6.49
C GLU A 49 -41.29 -36.83 5.69
N ASP A 50 -40.22 -36.33 6.30
CA ASP A 50 -39.21 -35.51 5.62
C ASP A 50 -38.55 -36.26 4.46
N ALA A 51 -38.23 -37.54 4.68
CA ALA A 51 -37.61 -38.38 3.67
C ALA A 51 -38.54 -38.62 2.48
N LEU A 52 -39.84 -38.83 2.71
CA LEU A 52 -40.82 -38.99 1.63
C LEU A 52 -41.07 -37.67 0.89
N SER A 53 -41.17 -36.54 1.60
CA SER A 53 -41.30 -35.21 0.99
C SER A 53 -40.09 -34.85 0.09
N SER A 54 -38.90 -35.37 0.42
CA SER A 54 -37.71 -35.20 -0.42
C SER A 54 -37.78 -35.94 -1.77
N LEU A 55 -38.63 -36.96 -1.91
CA LEU A 55 -38.84 -37.67 -3.17
C LEU A 55 -39.62 -36.83 -4.19
N ASP A 56 -40.50 -35.94 -3.69
CA ASP A 56 -41.33 -35.04 -4.51
C ASP A 56 -40.59 -33.74 -4.86
N SER A 57 -39.49 -33.47 -4.16
CA SER A 57 -38.62 -32.32 -4.42
C SER A 57 -37.77 -32.60 -5.66
N ARG A 58 -38.24 -32.15 -6.83
CA ARG A 58 -37.44 -32.16 -8.06
C ARG A 58 -36.13 -31.40 -7.81
N PRO A 59 -34.94 -31.98 -8.04
CA PRO A 59 -33.70 -31.23 -7.91
C PRO A 59 -33.81 -30.01 -8.82
N ALA A 60 -33.55 -28.83 -8.26
CA ALA A 60 -33.53 -27.60 -9.04
C ALA A 60 -32.58 -27.82 -10.22
N PRO A 61 -32.98 -27.45 -11.46
CA PRO A 61 -32.07 -27.57 -12.59
C PRO A 61 -30.77 -26.82 -12.26
N PRO A 62 -29.60 -27.38 -12.62
CA PRO A 62 -28.34 -26.68 -12.42
C PRO A 62 -28.46 -25.31 -13.06
N ARG A 63 -28.17 -24.26 -12.27
CA ARG A 63 -28.20 -22.90 -12.80
C ARG A 63 -27.20 -22.85 -13.96
N PRO A 64 -27.58 -22.29 -15.12
CA PRO A 64 -26.62 -22.07 -16.18
C PRO A 64 -25.51 -21.18 -15.62
N LYS A 65 -24.26 -21.59 -15.87
CA LYS A 65 -23.10 -20.79 -15.47
C LYS A 65 -23.18 -19.43 -16.13
N THR A 66 -22.77 -18.39 -15.42
CA THR A 66 -22.64 -17.07 -16.03
C THR A 66 -21.43 -17.05 -16.96
N LEU A 67 -21.44 -16.17 -17.96
CA LEU A 67 -20.28 -15.91 -18.85
C LEU A 67 -18.96 -15.74 -18.07
N PHE A 68 -19.01 -15.14 -16.88
CA PHE A 68 -17.84 -14.94 -16.02
C PHE A 68 -17.33 -16.23 -15.38
N GLU A 69 -18.23 -17.11 -14.95
CA GLU A 69 -17.87 -18.43 -14.39
C GLU A 69 -17.27 -19.33 -15.49
N GLU A 70 -17.83 -19.27 -16.71
CA GLU A 70 -17.28 -19.97 -17.87
C GLU A 70 -15.89 -19.44 -18.26
N MET A 71 -15.68 -18.12 -18.22
CA MET A 71 -14.35 -17.53 -18.42
C MET A 71 -13.36 -17.98 -17.35
N GLN A 72 -13.75 -17.97 -16.06
CA GLN A 72 -12.88 -18.41 -14.99
C GLN A 72 -12.51 -19.90 -15.11
N ASP A 73 -13.46 -20.74 -15.56
CA ASP A 73 -13.19 -22.14 -15.88
C ASP A 73 -12.20 -22.29 -17.05
N ALA A 74 -12.33 -21.47 -18.10
CA ALA A 74 -11.40 -21.46 -19.22
C ALA A 74 -9.99 -21.02 -18.80
N PHE A 75 -9.88 -20.02 -17.92
CA PHE A 75 -8.60 -19.59 -17.35
C PHE A 75 -7.97 -20.66 -16.46
N GLU A 76 -8.75 -21.35 -15.62
CA GLU A 76 -8.27 -22.47 -14.81
C GLU A 76 -7.82 -23.66 -15.69
N ALA A 77 -8.53 -23.93 -16.78
CA ALA A 77 -8.13 -24.97 -17.74
C ALA A 77 -6.83 -24.60 -18.49
N ALA A 78 -6.63 -23.33 -18.81
CA ALA A 78 -5.41 -22.83 -19.45
C ALA A 78 -4.23 -22.67 -18.48
N SER A 79 -4.51 -22.37 -17.21
CA SER A 79 -3.53 -22.16 -16.13
C SER A 79 -4.06 -22.77 -14.82
N PRO A 80 -3.80 -24.08 -14.59
CA PRO A 80 -4.23 -24.76 -13.38
C PRO A 80 -3.66 -24.10 -12.13
N GLY A 81 -4.50 -23.80 -11.15
CA GLY A 81 -4.16 -23.08 -9.92
C GLY A 81 -4.53 -21.59 -9.93
N HIS A 82 -4.94 -21.01 -11.07
CA HIS A 82 -5.30 -19.60 -11.18
C HIS A 82 -6.40 -19.18 -10.19
N LYS A 83 -7.45 -19.98 -10.03
CA LYS A 83 -8.53 -19.70 -9.06
C LYS A 83 -8.04 -19.74 -7.62
N ALA A 84 -7.15 -20.68 -7.30
CA ALA A 84 -6.58 -20.78 -5.97
C ALA A 84 -5.66 -19.58 -5.66
N GLU A 85 -4.85 -19.16 -6.63
CA GLU A 85 -4.01 -17.97 -6.54
C GLU A 85 -4.84 -16.69 -6.38
N ARG A 86 -5.89 -16.52 -7.19
CA ARG A 86 -6.83 -15.39 -7.06
C ARG A 86 -7.53 -15.38 -5.71
N ALA A 87 -8.02 -16.52 -5.24
CA ALA A 87 -8.64 -16.63 -3.93
C ALA A 87 -7.66 -16.31 -2.79
N ALA A 88 -6.39 -16.72 -2.90
CA ALA A 88 -5.36 -16.38 -1.95
C ALA A 88 -5.05 -14.87 -1.94
N TRP A 89 -4.95 -14.25 -3.12
CA TRP A 89 -4.75 -12.81 -3.28
C TRP A 89 -5.92 -12.00 -2.70
N ASP A 90 -7.16 -12.41 -3.00
CA ASP A 90 -8.37 -11.79 -2.44
C ASP A 90 -8.40 -11.93 -0.91
N ALA A 91 -8.07 -13.11 -0.38
CA ALA A 91 -8.00 -13.36 1.06
C ALA A 91 -6.93 -12.50 1.75
N GLU A 92 -5.74 -12.35 1.16
CA GLU A 92 -4.69 -11.48 1.69
C GLU A 92 -5.13 -10.01 1.71
N ARG A 93 -5.79 -9.53 0.65
CA ARG A 93 -6.35 -8.17 0.59
C ARG A 93 -7.41 -7.94 1.66
N GLN A 94 -8.32 -8.89 1.85
CA GLN A 94 -9.34 -8.79 2.89
C GLN A 94 -8.71 -8.80 4.29
N GLN A 95 -7.70 -9.65 4.54
CA GLN A 95 -6.98 -9.66 5.81
C GLN A 95 -6.29 -8.33 6.10
N LYS A 96 -5.60 -7.75 5.10
CA LYS A 96 -4.97 -6.41 5.23
C LYS A 96 -6.02 -5.34 5.54
N ARG A 97 -7.16 -5.37 4.84
CA ARG A 97 -8.28 -4.45 5.03
C ARG A 97 -8.89 -4.58 6.42
N GLU A 98 -9.19 -5.79 6.87
CA GLU A 98 -9.75 -6.06 8.21
C GLU A 98 -8.79 -5.64 9.33
N LYS A 99 -7.49 -5.87 9.14
CA LYS A 99 -6.46 -5.39 10.06
C LYS A 99 -6.50 -3.86 10.16
N LEU A 100 -6.49 -3.17 9.02
CA LEU A 100 -6.53 -1.71 8.98
C LEU A 100 -7.81 -1.14 9.61
N ARG A 101 -8.97 -1.75 9.34
CA ARG A 101 -10.23 -1.36 9.97
C ARG A 101 -10.18 -1.47 11.49
N ARG A 102 -9.59 -2.55 12.01
CA ARG A 102 -9.45 -2.76 13.45
C ARG A 102 -8.55 -1.71 14.09
N GLU A 103 -7.38 -1.49 13.51
CA GLU A 103 -6.44 -0.44 13.95
C GLU A 103 -7.10 0.94 13.93
N ALA A 104 -7.87 1.26 12.89
CA ALA A 104 -8.58 2.52 12.79
C ALA A 104 -9.70 2.67 13.84
N LEU A 105 -10.44 1.59 14.15
CA LEU A 105 -11.43 1.63 15.23
C LEU A 105 -10.77 1.82 16.60
N ASP A 106 -9.59 1.23 16.82
CA ASP A 106 -8.83 1.43 18.05
C ASP A 106 -8.30 2.88 18.16
N GLU A 107 -7.86 3.48 17.05
CA GLU A 107 -7.32 4.85 16.99
C GLU A 107 -8.41 5.94 17.09
N PHE A 108 -9.50 5.80 16.34
CA PHE A 108 -10.57 6.82 16.22
C PHE A 108 -11.76 6.55 17.15
N GLY A 109 -11.84 5.35 17.74
CA GLY A 109 -12.90 4.93 18.67
C GLY A 109 -14.24 4.57 18.02
N SER A 110 -14.53 5.07 16.82
CA SER A 110 -15.75 4.75 16.08
C SER A 110 -15.60 4.99 14.58
N GLU A 111 -16.46 4.36 13.80
CA GLU A 111 -16.54 4.61 12.35
C GLU A 111 -17.01 6.05 12.06
N ASP A 112 -17.94 6.59 12.84
CA ASP A 112 -18.39 7.98 12.70
C ASP A 112 -17.23 8.98 12.86
N ALA A 113 -16.28 8.71 13.74
CA ALA A 113 -15.10 9.56 13.93
C ALA A 113 -14.10 9.50 12.76
N ILE A 114 -14.04 8.38 12.03
CA ILE A 114 -13.23 8.23 10.81
C ILE A 114 -13.80 9.08 9.66
N TRP A 115 -15.13 9.12 9.58
CA TRP A 115 -15.86 9.88 8.56
C TRP A 115 -16.07 11.35 8.94
N ALA A 116 -15.87 11.72 10.20
CA ALA A 116 -15.96 13.09 10.64
C ALA A 116 -14.95 13.97 9.89
N GLU A 117 -15.44 15.07 9.35
CA GLU A 117 -14.60 16.05 8.67
C GLU A 117 -13.53 16.58 9.64
N THR A 118 -12.27 16.59 9.24
CA THR A 118 -11.19 17.17 10.04
C THR A 118 -11.25 18.70 10.03
N ALA A 119 -10.47 19.34 10.92
CA ALA A 119 -10.37 20.80 10.92
C ALA A 119 -9.79 21.34 9.60
N SER A 120 -8.82 20.63 9.02
CA SER A 120 -8.19 20.98 7.74
C SER A 120 -9.17 20.80 6.57
N GLU A 121 -9.90 19.69 6.51
CA GLU A 121 -10.95 19.47 5.49
C GLU A 121 -12.00 20.59 5.53
N ARG A 122 -12.51 20.93 6.72
CA ARG A 122 -13.45 22.05 6.90
C ARG A 122 -12.90 23.39 6.41
N ALA A 123 -11.65 23.69 6.76
CA ALA A 123 -11.00 24.94 6.39
C ALA A 123 -10.82 25.03 4.87
N LEU A 124 -10.34 23.96 4.24
CA LEU A 124 -10.17 23.84 2.79
C LEU A 124 -11.51 24.01 2.08
N ARG A 125 -12.54 23.22 2.46
CA ARG A 125 -13.87 23.31 1.85
C ARG A 125 -14.42 24.74 1.91
N LYS A 126 -14.36 25.39 3.08
CA LYS A 126 -14.86 26.77 3.24
C LYS A 126 -14.08 27.78 2.39
N ALA A 127 -12.76 27.64 2.32
CA ALA A 127 -11.91 28.58 1.59
C ALA A 127 -12.00 28.43 0.07
N LEU A 128 -12.21 27.20 -0.41
CA LEU A 128 -12.27 26.89 -1.84
C LEU A 128 -13.67 27.04 -2.44
N GLU A 129 -14.73 27.06 -1.62
CA GLU A 129 -16.13 27.25 -2.06
C GLU A 129 -16.30 28.37 -3.11
N PRO A 130 -15.70 29.57 -2.97
CA PRO A 130 -15.86 30.65 -3.96
C PRO A 130 -15.21 30.36 -5.32
N LEU A 131 -14.30 29.39 -5.38
CA LEU A 131 -13.60 28.96 -6.59
C LEU A 131 -14.24 27.71 -7.23
N ALA A 132 -15.29 27.15 -6.63
CA ALA A 132 -15.85 25.87 -7.04
C ALA A 132 -16.44 25.90 -8.45
N ASP A 133 -15.98 24.98 -9.30
CA ASP A 133 -16.57 24.70 -10.59
C ASP A 133 -17.67 23.65 -10.42
N TRP A 134 -18.90 24.00 -10.74
CA TRP A 134 -20.05 23.12 -10.52
C TRP A 134 -20.41 22.33 -11.77
N GLY A 135 -20.54 21.01 -11.61
CA GLY A 135 -21.17 20.10 -12.56
C GLY A 135 -22.59 19.74 -12.15
N THR A 136 -23.31 19.06 -13.04
CA THR A 136 -24.64 18.50 -12.78
C THR A 136 -24.70 17.06 -13.26
N ILE A 137 -25.19 16.16 -12.42
CA ILE A 137 -25.39 14.75 -12.79
C ILE A 137 -26.62 14.64 -13.70
N ALA A 138 -26.41 14.19 -14.95
CA ALA A 138 -27.42 14.19 -16.02
C ALA A 138 -28.78 13.59 -15.63
N ASN A 139 -28.79 12.51 -14.85
CA ASN A 139 -30.01 11.77 -14.51
C ASN A 139 -30.70 12.24 -13.22
N THR A 140 -30.03 13.04 -12.38
CA THR A 140 -30.59 13.44 -11.07
C THR A 140 -30.72 14.95 -10.89
N GLY A 141 -30.05 15.75 -11.74
CA GLY A 141 -29.98 17.19 -11.56
C GLY A 141 -29.18 17.63 -10.33
N ARG A 142 -28.57 16.68 -9.59
CA ARG A 142 -27.76 17.01 -8.41
C ARG A 142 -26.48 17.71 -8.84
N ARG A 143 -26.21 18.85 -8.19
CA ARG A 143 -24.96 19.60 -8.36
C ARG A 143 -23.84 18.90 -7.61
N TYR A 144 -22.66 18.90 -8.19
CA TYR A 144 -21.43 18.45 -7.56
C TYR A 144 -20.30 19.41 -7.93
N ILE A 145 -19.27 19.45 -7.11
CA ILE A 145 -18.04 20.19 -7.43
C ILE A 145 -17.24 19.29 -8.37
N LYS A 146 -16.87 19.80 -9.55
CA LYS A 146 -16.01 19.08 -10.50
C LYS A 146 -14.51 19.38 -10.27
N GLY A 147 -14.23 20.47 -9.57
CA GLY A 147 -12.92 21.10 -9.52
C GLY A 147 -12.99 22.53 -8.98
N TYR A 148 -11.87 23.25 -9.03
CA TYR A 148 -11.77 24.62 -8.54
C TYR A 148 -10.94 25.49 -9.48
N ALA A 149 -11.43 26.69 -9.82
CA ALA A 149 -10.73 27.64 -10.68
C ALA A 149 -10.19 27.02 -12.00
N GLY A 150 -10.98 26.14 -12.62
CA GLY A 150 -10.65 25.40 -13.83
C GLY A 150 -9.78 24.16 -13.62
N TRP A 151 -9.31 23.91 -12.39
CA TRP A 151 -8.47 22.76 -12.06
C TRP A 151 -9.30 21.50 -11.80
N THR A 152 -8.86 20.38 -12.36
CA THR A 152 -9.42 19.04 -12.09
C THR A 152 -8.37 17.97 -11.80
N VAL A 153 -7.14 18.15 -12.31
CA VAL A 153 -6.02 17.21 -12.15
C VAL A 153 -4.70 17.93 -12.43
N GLY A 154 -3.60 17.40 -11.93
CA GLY A 154 -2.26 17.94 -12.12
C GLY A 154 -1.92 19.11 -11.19
N PRO A 155 -0.89 19.92 -11.50
CA PRO A 155 -0.49 21.04 -10.66
C PRO A 155 -1.61 22.08 -10.51
N PRO A 156 -1.98 22.47 -9.27
CA PRO A 156 -3.00 23.50 -9.04
C PRO A 156 -2.58 24.87 -9.60
N PRO A 157 -3.49 25.62 -10.26
CA PRO A 157 -3.21 26.96 -10.75
C PRO A 157 -2.96 27.93 -9.59
N GLN A 158 -2.27 29.03 -9.86
CA GLN A 158 -1.85 30.00 -8.84
C GLN A 158 -3.00 30.48 -7.93
N GLN A 159 -4.17 30.79 -8.51
CA GLN A 159 -5.33 31.22 -7.74
C GLN A 159 -5.80 30.17 -6.72
N LEU A 160 -5.76 28.89 -7.12
CA LEU A 160 -6.10 27.77 -6.24
C LEU A 160 -5.01 27.59 -5.16
N MET A 161 -3.73 27.68 -5.53
CA MET A 161 -2.61 27.63 -4.59
C MET A 161 -2.72 28.70 -3.51
N GLU A 162 -3.02 29.95 -3.87
CA GLU A 162 -3.21 31.06 -2.93
C GLU A 162 -4.35 30.79 -1.94
N ALA A 163 -5.47 30.23 -2.42
CA ALA A 163 -6.59 29.85 -1.58
C ALA A 163 -6.26 28.69 -0.64
N LEU A 164 -5.53 27.68 -1.11
CA LEU A 164 -5.04 26.56 -0.30
C LEU A 164 -4.11 27.05 0.82
N VAL A 165 -3.13 27.91 0.51
CA VAL A 165 -2.21 28.51 1.50
C VAL A 165 -2.99 29.29 2.56
N LYS A 166 -3.98 30.08 2.13
CA LYS A 166 -4.81 30.89 3.04
C LYS A 166 -5.67 30.04 3.96
N ALA A 167 -6.16 28.88 3.48
CA ALA A 167 -6.96 27.96 4.27
C ALA A 167 -6.13 27.22 5.32
N CYS A 168 -5.03 26.64 4.86
CA CYS A 168 -4.09 25.86 5.67
C CYS A 168 -2.67 26.17 5.14
N PRO A 169 -1.83 26.90 5.88
CA PRO A 169 -0.45 27.15 5.45
C PRO A 169 0.28 25.84 5.14
N PHE A 170 1.05 25.81 4.07
CA PHE A 170 1.90 24.64 3.78
C PHE A 170 3.11 24.62 4.73
N PRO A 171 3.62 23.42 5.07
CA PRO A 171 4.93 23.27 5.66
C PRO A 171 6.01 23.95 4.81
N ALA A 172 7.02 24.52 5.49
CA ALA A 172 8.08 25.29 4.85
C ALA A 172 9.22 24.42 4.27
N ASP A 173 9.25 23.13 4.58
CA ASP A 173 10.29 22.18 4.23
C ASP A 173 9.71 20.88 3.66
N VAL A 174 10.55 20.11 2.96
CA VAL A 174 10.12 18.89 2.26
C VAL A 174 9.71 17.79 3.25
N VAL A 175 10.35 17.76 4.42
CA VAL A 175 10.01 16.81 5.51
C VAL A 175 8.57 17.03 6.00
N GLY A 176 8.19 18.29 6.20
CA GLY A 176 6.87 18.71 6.61
C GLY A 176 5.82 18.41 5.55
N LEU A 177 6.11 18.73 4.28
CA LEU A 177 5.23 18.41 3.16
C LEU A 177 4.98 16.90 3.06
N TRP A 178 6.04 16.10 3.17
CA TRP A 178 5.95 14.65 3.08
C TRP A 178 5.10 14.06 4.21
N ARG A 179 5.30 14.55 5.43
CA ARG A 179 4.50 14.15 6.58
C ARG A 179 3.02 14.53 6.45
N GLU A 180 2.72 15.73 5.93
CA GLU A 180 1.33 16.12 5.67
C GLU A 180 0.71 15.22 4.60
N TYR A 181 1.42 14.97 3.50
CA TYR A 181 0.97 14.06 2.44
C TYR A 181 0.64 12.67 2.99
N ARG A 182 1.53 12.09 3.79
CA ARG A 182 1.31 10.77 4.41
C ARG A 182 0.12 10.77 5.37
N ALA A 183 -0.19 11.88 6.03
CA ALA A 183 -1.39 11.97 6.87
C ALA A 183 -2.67 11.91 6.02
N TRP A 184 -2.70 12.60 4.87
CA TRP A 184 -3.82 12.53 3.93
C TRP A 184 -3.97 11.15 3.29
N ASP A 185 -2.86 10.57 2.83
CA ASP A 185 -2.83 9.23 2.25
C ASP A 185 -3.29 8.17 3.25
N ARG A 186 -2.83 8.25 4.51
CA ARG A 186 -3.27 7.36 5.58
C ARG A 186 -4.77 7.47 5.86
N LEU A 187 -5.31 8.68 5.94
CA LEU A 187 -6.75 8.89 6.17
C LEU A 187 -7.58 8.31 5.01
N TYR A 188 -7.09 8.43 3.78
CA TYR A 188 -7.70 7.82 2.62
C TYR A 188 -7.67 6.30 2.64
N GLU A 189 -6.52 5.69 2.90
CA GLU A 189 -6.40 4.23 3.04
C GLU A 189 -7.36 3.69 4.12
N ILE A 190 -7.47 4.41 5.25
CA ILE A 190 -8.41 4.07 6.31
C ILE A 190 -9.85 4.10 5.77
N ARG A 191 -10.28 5.21 5.16
CA ARG A 191 -11.65 5.36 4.65
C ARG A 191 -11.97 4.35 3.54
N GLU A 192 -11.03 4.08 2.63
CA GLU A 192 -11.16 3.05 1.60
C GLU A 192 -11.30 1.64 2.21
N ALA A 193 -10.64 1.39 3.34
CA ALA A 193 -10.81 0.13 4.06
C ALA A 193 -12.22 -0.06 4.64
N PHE A 194 -13.00 1.01 4.89
CA PHE A 194 -14.41 0.90 5.25
C PHE A 194 -15.30 0.86 4.01
N GLU A 195 -15.12 1.79 3.08
CA GLU A 195 -15.89 1.90 1.84
C GLU A 195 -14.99 1.67 0.62
N GLN A 196 -15.19 0.54 -0.06
CA GLN A 196 -14.39 0.22 -1.24
C GLN A 196 -14.74 1.19 -2.37
N HIS A 197 -13.72 1.70 -3.06
CA HIS A 197 -13.88 2.77 -4.07
C HIS A 197 -14.33 4.11 -3.46
N HIS A 198 -14.05 4.35 -2.18
CA HIS A 198 -14.15 5.67 -1.58
C HIS A 198 -13.40 6.70 -2.44
N SER A 199 -14.05 7.84 -2.71
CA SER A 199 -13.44 8.96 -3.41
C SER A 199 -13.28 10.13 -2.44
N GLN A 200 -12.08 10.70 -2.43
CA GLN A 200 -11.81 11.89 -1.62
C GLN A 200 -12.63 13.09 -2.11
N ALA A 201 -13.01 13.97 -1.19
CA ALA A 201 -13.64 15.22 -1.57
C ALA A 201 -12.68 16.11 -2.39
N GLU A 202 -13.22 16.85 -3.36
CA GLU A 202 -12.41 17.65 -4.32
C GLU A 202 -11.45 18.64 -3.66
N HIS A 203 -11.82 19.23 -2.51
CA HIS A 203 -10.94 20.17 -1.80
C HIS A 203 -9.73 19.48 -1.14
N VAL A 204 -9.87 18.20 -0.79
CA VAL A 204 -8.78 17.35 -0.30
C VAL A 204 -7.88 16.97 -1.47
N GLN A 205 -8.47 16.55 -2.60
CA GLN A 205 -7.71 16.23 -3.81
C GLN A 205 -6.87 17.44 -4.28
N ALA A 206 -7.43 18.65 -4.26
CA ALA A 206 -6.70 19.88 -4.57
C ALA A 206 -5.50 20.11 -3.64
N ARG A 207 -5.67 19.85 -2.34
CA ARG A 207 -4.57 19.97 -1.35
C ARG A 207 -3.50 18.91 -1.58
N VAL A 208 -3.88 17.66 -1.83
CA VAL A 208 -2.96 16.56 -2.14
C VAL A 208 -2.16 16.87 -3.39
N ALA A 209 -2.81 17.29 -4.48
CA ALA A 209 -2.12 17.68 -5.71
C ALA A 209 -1.13 18.84 -5.52
N ALA A 210 -1.45 19.82 -4.66
CA ALA A 210 -0.52 20.87 -4.29
C ALA A 210 0.70 20.34 -3.51
N LEU A 211 0.49 19.40 -2.58
CA LEU A 211 1.58 18.76 -1.82
C LEU A 211 2.50 17.96 -2.76
N GLU A 212 1.93 17.20 -3.70
CA GLU A 212 2.69 16.44 -4.71
C GLU A 212 3.55 17.40 -5.55
N HIS A 213 2.95 18.46 -6.08
CA HIS A 213 3.68 19.49 -6.83
C HIS A 213 4.82 20.10 -6.00
N MET A 214 4.56 20.45 -4.74
CA MET A 214 5.58 21.04 -3.87
C MET A 214 6.68 20.04 -3.49
N LEU A 215 6.39 18.76 -3.32
CA LEU A 215 7.41 17.73 -3.07
C LEU A 215 8.40 17.61 -4.25
N ASP A 216 7.88 17.77 -5.46
CA ASP A 216 8.65 17.74 -6.71
C ASP A 216 9.46 19.03 -6.93
N THR A 217 8.94 20.21 -6.53
CA THR A 217 9.55 21.51 -6.91
C THR A 217 10.18 22.33 -5.78
N LEU A 218 9.80 22.11 -4.51
CA LEU A 218 10.32 22.91 -3.39
C LEU A 218 11.80 22.61 -3.17
N SER A 219 12.65 23.62 -3.20
CA SER A 219 14.08 23.43 -2.92
C SER A 219 14.32 23.18 -1.43
N ASP A 220 14.99 22.07 -1.10
CA ASP A 220 15.40 21.74 0.26
C ASP A 220 16.70 20.92 0.23
N TRP A 221 17.80 21.63 0.39
CA TRP A 221 19.16 21.10 0.28
C TRP A 221 19.67 20.49 1.60
N THR A 222 18.82 20.40 2.63
CA THR A 222 19.18 19.75 3.89
C THR A 222 19.29 18.22 3.70
N PRO A 223 20.14 17.51 4.46
CA PRO A 223 20.17 16.05 4.43
C PRO A 223 18.80 15.42 4.69
N GLU A 224 18.02 16.00 5.59
CA GLU A 224 16.67 15.56 5.93
C GLU A 224 15.69 15.77 4.76
N GLY A 225 15.78 16.91 4.06
CA GLY A 225 14.99 17.18 2.86
C GLY A 225 15.29 16.20 1.73
N PHE A 226 16.58 15.87 1.51
CA PHE A 226 16.98 14.83 0.56
C PHE A 226 16.43 13.45 0.92
N ALA A 227 16.54 13.05 2.18
CA ALA A 227 16.01 11.76 2.64
C ALA A 227 14.49 11.69 2.44
N ALA A 228 13.75 12.75 2.79
CA ALA A 228 12.31 12.82 2.58
C ALA A 228 11.94 12.74 1.09
N ARG A 229 12.69 13.38 0.19
CA ARG A 229 12.46 13.28 -1.25
C ARG A 229 12.74 11.89 -1.82
N LEU A 230 13.74 11.18 -1.30
CA LEU A 230 13.99 9.79 -1.69
C LEU A 230 12.87 8.85 -1.25
N GLU A 231 12.31 9.06 -0.05
CA GLU A 231 11.13 8.31 0.41
C GLU A 231 9.88 8.64 -0.42
N TRP A 232 9.69 9.91 -0.82
CA TRP A 232 8.64 10.31 -1.75
C TRP A 232 8.77 9.58 -3.10
N LEU A 233 9.97 9.59 -3.70
CA LEU A 233 10.28 8.87 -4.95
C LEU A 233 9.98 7.37 -4.87
N LYS A 234 10.41 6.75 -3.77
CA LYS A 234 10.14 5.33 -3.50
C LYS A 234 8.64 5.07 -3.43
N PHE A 235 7.92 5.87 -2.63
CA PHE A 235 6.47 5.73 -2.48
C PHE A 235 5.72 5.84 -3.81
N ARG A 236 6.10 6.79 -4.69
CA ARG A 236 5.49 6.91 -6.01
C ARG A 236 5.72 5.68 -6.88
N THR A 237 6.94 5.13 -6.84
CA THR A 237 7.30 3.91 -7.58
C THR A 237 6.50 2.69 -7.08
N GLU A 238 6.28 2.59 -5.78
CA GLU A 238 5.54 1.48 -5.15
C GLU A 238 4.02 1.56 -5.38
N THR A 239 3.47 2.75 -5.61
CA THR A 239 2.03 2.97 -5.79
C THR A 239 1.55 2.88 -7.24
N ASP A 240 2.46 2.62 -8.19
CA ASP A 240 2.20 2.52 -9.64
C ASP A 240 1.43 3.74 -10.20
N ARG A 241 1.61 4.91 -9.57
CA ARG A 241 1.06 6.18 -10.07
C ARG A 241 2.01 6.69 -11.15
N SER A 242 1.63 6.54 -12.42
CA SER A 242 2.44 7.00 -13.55
C SER A 242 2.68 8.50 -13.51
N HIS A 243 3.93 8.94 -13.69
CA HIS A 243 4.28 10.35 -13.87
C HIS A 243 4.12 10.76 -15.32
N ASP A 244 3.88 12.05 -15.53
CA ASP A 244 4.27 12.66 -16.79
C ASP A 244 5.80 12.89 -16.79
N VAL A 245 6.40 12.85 -17.98
CA VAL A 245 7.83 13.11 -18.17
C VAL A 245 8.21 14.50 -17.65
N ASP A 246 7.30 15.47 -17.76
CA ASP A 246 7.52 16.84 -17.30
C ASP A 246 7.67 16.93 -15.76
N ASP A 247 6.91 16.13 -15.01
CA ASP A 247 7.01 16.06 -13.54
C ASP A 247 8.36 15.49 -13.10
N ASP A 248 8.80 14.41 -13.76
CA ASP A 248 10.11 13.80 -13.52
C ASP A 248 11.25 14.78 -13.78
N LEU A 249 11.18 15.50 -14.90
CA LEU A 249 12.19 16.50 -15.26
C LEU A 249 12.23 17.66 -14.26
N ALA A 250 11.07 18.12 -13.78
CA ALA A 250 11.00 19.18 -12.78
C ALA A 250 11.64 18.76 -11.45
N MET A 251 11.37 17.54 -11.00
CA MET A 251 11.96 16.97 -9.79
C MET A 251 13.48 16.76 -9.92
N ILE A 252 13.93 16.17 -11.04
CA ILE A 252 15.36 15.99 -11.31
C ILE A 252 16.10 17.34 -11.30
N ALA A 253 15.54 18.36 -11.95
CA ALA A 253 16.12 19.70 -11.97
C ALA A 253 16.22 20.31 -10.56
N THR A 254 15.20 20.09 -9.71
CA THR A 254 15.21 20.55 -8.32
C THR A 254 16.28 19.82 -7.49
N MET A 255 16.38 18.49 -7.59
CA MET A 255 17.41 17.72 -6.89
C MET A 255 18.83 18.11 -7.32
N GLN A 256 19.05 18.35 -8.62
CA GLN A 256 20.34 18.83 -9.13
C GLN A 256 20.71 20.20 -8.57
N ARG A 257 19.74 21.12 -8.48
CA ARG A 257 19.93 22.44 -7.86
C ARG A 257 20.27 22.32 -6.39
N ASP A 258 19.53 21.51 -5.64
CA ASP A 258 19.75 21.28 -4.22
C ASP A 258 21.15 20.69 -3.96
N PHE A 259 21.57 19.75 -4.80
CA PHE A 259 22.90 19.14 -4.69
C PHE A 259 24.02 20.14 -5.01
N ALA A 260 23.81 21.00 -6.01
CA ALA A 260 24.76 22.07 -6.33
C ALA A 260 24.91 23.07 -5.17
N MET A 261 23.81 23.43 -4.51
CA MET A 261 23.85 24.30 -3.31
C MET A 261 24.57 23.64 -2.15
N LEU A 262 24.27 22.36 -1.87
CA LEU A 262 24.95 21.59 -0.83
C LEU A 262 26.47 21.55 -1.08
N ARG A 263 26.89 21.26 -2.32
CA ARG A 263 28.30 21.30 -2.72
C ARG A 263 28.93 22.67 -2.52
N ALA A 264 28.26 23.75 -2.93
CA ALA A 264 28.76 25.11 -2.76
C ALA A 264 28.96 25.46 -1.29
N MET A 265 28.06 25.03 -0.40
CA MET A 265 28.22 25.22 1.05
C MET A 265 29.46 24.50 1.60
N PHE A 266 29.70 23.25 1.20
CA PHE A 266 30.91 22.53 1.62
C PHE A 266 32.19 23.19 1.12
N MET A 267 32.22 23.67 -0.13
CA MET A 267 33.39 24.36 -0.68
C MET A 267 33.63 25.73 -0.02
N SER A 268 32.57 26.48 0.30
CA SER A 268 32.68 27.79 0.96
C SER A 268 33.13 27.69 2.43
N LYS A 269 32.66 26.69 3.19
CA LYS A 269 33.14 26.42 4.55
C LYS A 269 34.58 25.92 4.56
N GLY A 270 34.99 25.15 3.56
CA GLY A 270 36.38 24.73 3.36
C GLY A 270 37.32 25.88 3.00
N ALA A 271 36.82 26.97 2.41
CA ALA A 271 37.63 28.15 2.07
C ALA A 271 37.77 29.18 3.21
N GLN A 272 36.87 29.17 4.21
CA GLN A 272 36.94 30.07 5.38
C GLN A 272 37.77 29.50 6.54
N ALA A 273 37.91 28.17 6.64
CA ALA A 273 38.98 27.58 7.42
C ALA A 273 40.24 27.66 6.55
N GLY A 274 41.26 28.43 6.94
CA GLY A 274 42.48 28.68 6.16
C GLY A 274 43.39 27.45 5.94
N ALA A 275 42.83 26.37 5.40
CA ALA A 275 43.53 25.23 4.87
C ALA A 275 43.20 25.15 3.37
N SER A 276 44.25 25.11 2.55
CA SER A 276 44.16 24.91 1.11
C SER A 276 43.11 23.85 0.75
N PRO A 277 42.34 24.04 -0.33
CA PRO A 277 41.34 23.06 -0.74
C PRO A 277 42.07 21.83 -1.27
N GLU A 278 42.27 20.84 -0.40
CA GLU A 278 42.49 19.46 -0.85
C GLU A 278 41.21 19.05 -1.56
N ALA A 279 41.31 19.08 -2.89
CA ALA A 279 40.40 18.43 -3.78
C ALA A 279 40.01 17.08 -3.18
N VAL A 280 38.70 16.82 -3.10
CA VAL A 280 38.17 15.46 -2.94
C VAL A 280 38.60 14.70 -4.20
N GLN A 281 39.84 14.23 -4.17
CA GLN A 281 40.39 13.33 -5.15
C GLN A 281 39.86 11.96 -4.77
N THR A 282 38.98 11.44 -5.61
CA THR A 282 38.85 9.99 -5.84
C THR A 282 40.12 9.45 -6.50
N GLY A 283 41.29 9.82 -5.98
CA GLY A 283 42.61 9.61 -6.55
C GLY A 283 43.45 8.77 -5.60
N HIS A 284 44.25 7.88 -6.17
CA HIS A 284 45.22 7.07 -5.44
C HIS A 284 46.00 7.89 -4.40
N ARG A 285 45.78 7.59 -3.12
CA ARG A 285 46.57 8.13 -2.00
C ARG A 285 48.06 7.99 -2.30
N THR A 286 48.79 9.10 -2.28
CA THR A 286 50.20 9.11 -2.63
C THR A 286 51.04 8.43 -1.54
N THR A 287 52.22 7.92 -1.91
CA THR A 287 53.15 7.31 -0.94
C THR A 287 53.60 8.31 0.14
N ALA A 288 53.60 9.61 -0.18
CA ALA A 288 53.95 10.67 0.76
C ALA A 288 52.87 10.86 1.84
N GLU A 289 51.59 10.90 1.45
CA GLU A 289 50.45 10.97 2.38
C GLU A 289 50.41 9.77 3.32
N LYS A 290 50.55 8.55 2.76
CA LYS A 290 50.60 7.34 3.59
C LYS A 290 51.77 7.35 4.58
N ARG A 291 52.90 7.94 4.20
CA ARG A 291 54.05 8.09 5.11
C ARG A 291 53.75 9.10 6.22
N ALA A 292 53.12 10.24 5.91
CA ALA A 292 52.76 11.25 6.89
C ALA A 292 51.80 10.69 7.95
N ASP A 293 50.78 9.94 7.53
CA ASP A 293 49.83 9.29 8.44
C ASP A 293 50.50 8.27 9.36
N VAL A 294 51.42 7.45 8.83
CA VAL A 294 52.18 6.51 9.67
C VAL A 294 52.97 7.26 10.73
N LEU A 295 53.64 8.37 10.39
CA LEU A 295 54.41 9.16 11.35
C LEU A 295 53.50 9.83 12.39
N SER A 296 52.33 10.35 11.99
CA SER A 296 51.36 10.93 12.91
C SER A 296 50.83 9.90 13.92
N ILE A 297 50.51 8.68 13.47
CA ILE A 297 50.04 7.61 14.37
C ILE A 297 51.15 7.15 15.30
N LEU A 298 52.40 7.08 14.83
CA LEU A 298 53.55 6.74 15.68
C LEU A 298 53.80 7.79 16.78
N ASP A 299 53.54 9.06 16.49
CA ASP A 299 53.67 10.17 17.44
C ASP A 299 52.54 10.18 18.48
N THR A 300 51.29 9.94 18.03
CA THR A 300 50.11 10.00 18.91
C THR A 300 49.87 8.70 19.68
N HIS A 301 50.25 7.56 19.11
CA HIS A 301 50.00 6.22 19.65
C HIS A 301 51.23 5.31 19.48
N PRO A 302 52.32 5.59 20.22
CA PRO A 302 53.59 4.88 20.06
C PRO A 302 53.51 3.38 20.42
N ASP A 303 52.52 3.00 21.23
CA ASP A 303 52.25 1.65 21.74
C ASP A 303 51.56 0.73 20.72
N LEU A 304 51.01 1.27 19.63
CA LEU A 304 50.35 0.45 18.61
C LEU A 304 51.36 -0.42 17.84
N SER A 305 50.98 -1.67 17.57
CA SER A 305 51.79 -2.59 16.76
C SER A 305 51.87 -2.14 15.30
N ASP A 306 53.01 -2.42 14.64
CA ASP A 306 53.23 -2.06 13.23
C ASP A 306 52.17 -2.65 12.28
N ARG A 307 51.61 -3.82 12.62
CA ARG A 307 50.53 -4.46 11.84
C ARG A 307 49.22 -3.68 11.93
N GLU A 308 48.90 -3.13 13.08
CA GLU A 308 47.67 -2.36 13.27
C GLU A 308 47.76 -0.99 12.59
N ILE A 309 48.91 -0.32 12.67
CA ILE A 309 49.16 0.93 11.95
C ILE A 309 49.11 0.70 10.44
N ALA A 310 49.72 -0.37 9.95
CA ALA A 310 49.70 -0.77 8.55
C ALA A 310 48.27 -0.99 8.02
N ARG A 311 47.41 -1.64 8.81
CA ARG A 311 45.99 -1.88 8.47
C ARG A 311 45.21 -0.57 8.36
N ARG A 312 45.45 0.39 9.26
CA ARG A 312 44.74 1.68 9.29
C ARG A 312 45.13 2.59 8.12
N VAL A 313 46.39 2.55 7.70
CA VAL A 313 46.90 3.46 6.65
C VAL A 313 46.94 2.81 5.26
N GLY A 314 46.91 1.48 5.17
CA GLY A 314 47.00 0.75 3.90
C GLY A 314 48.42 0.70 3.34
N VAL A 315 49.40 0.37 4.20
CA VAL A 315 50.81 0.11 3.88
C VAL A 315 51.25 -1.26 4.43
N SER A 316 52.44 -1.76 4.08
CA SER A 316 52.94 -2.99 4.69
C SER A 316 53.47 -2.76 6.12
N PRO A 317 53.37 -3.76 7.02
CA PRO A 317 53.97 -3.66 8.35
C PRO A 317 55.49 -3.40 8.33
N SER A 318 56.20 -3.88 7.29
CA SER A 318 57.63 -3.63 7.12
C SER A 318 57.96 -2.16 6.80
N THR A 319 57.07 -1.46 6.07
CA THR A 319 57.18 -0.03 5.83
C THR A 319 57.01 0.76 7.13
N VAL A 320 56.03 0.38 7.97
CA VAL A 320 55.82 1.01 9.29
C VAL A 320 57.04 0.83 10.18
N GLY A 321 57.56 -0.40 10.32
CA GLY A 321 58.75 -0.66 11.14
C GLY A 321 60.01 0.08 10.66
N THR A 322 60.14 0.32 9.35
CA THR A 322 61.23 1.13 8.80
C THR A 322 61.08 2.61 9.13
N LEU A 323 59.85 3.13 9.11
CA LEU A 323 59.57 4.51 9.50
C LEU A 323 59.74 4.73 10.99
N ARG A 324 59.30 3.78 11.82
CA ARG A 324 59.48 3.80 13.28
C ARG A 324 60.96 3.88 13.67
N ARG A 325 61.82 3.04 13.09
CA ARG A 325 63.28 3.09 13.31
C ARG A 325 63.96 4.38 12.87
N LYS A 326 63.33 5.15 11.95
CA LYS A 326 63.85 6.44 11.50
C LYS A 326 63.31 7.62 12.32
N ALA A 327 62.25 7.40 13.10
CA ALA A 327 61.60 8.40 13.93
C ALA A 327 61.98 8.27 15.42
N SER A 328 62.46 7.09 15.85
CA SER A 328 63.17 6.88 17.13
C SER A 328 64.63 7.29 17.02
#